data_AF-A0AA88Y3I5-F1
#
_entry.id   AF-A0AA88Y3I5-F1
#
_cell.length_a   1.000
_cell.length_b   1.000
_cell.length_c   1.000
_cell.angle_alpha   90.00
_cell.angle_beta   90.00
_cell.angle_gamma   90.00
#
_symmetry.space_group_name_H-M   'P 1'
#
loop_
_entity.id
_entity.type
_entity.pdbx_description
1 polymer ?
#
loop_
_entity_poly.entity_id
_entity_poly.type
_entity_poly.pdbx_seq_one_letter_code
_entity_poly.pdbx_strand_id
1 'polypeptide(L)'
;AFQCRPNNPGLAVSVVKDGKILFAKGYGVSDNISKKPVTNNTLFQIASLTKAFTSTLLTKQLDQYSNLSVTSNVADIIGNGFKFSTSIRTVNANIRDLMAHTLAIPSNNGMRLDNKLTRDNLPSRLRTLKSIHAFRTSFIYSNLNYGLLTHISEKLGHDKWENLMQQEIFNPLGMSTTSFVTRDNSGRDVATGYDDGPSGLLVPVSVEFSRQYASAVSGSGCIMSSAVDMTKWMNFHLNGGKNEHGVQVVNKSSVESTHIARNHIVSSTVEKYFSQPKVPVSTSENNYAAGWKTGHYRGYRILRHTGSTYGYVSLITLFPDMNIGIFMSMTGSDQHYLFRALIHNFLSDVVLGVHPWLNESTICSFPKPWYDSIHISNYYVISKSHKASRPLTEYVGSYTNDAYGTLDVTYNTSSSQLELKYGIGQWTLYPRLTHDQFSGEAQGLLQTVYDLHTIKFLSSKTSRVSAINAVEVTSFETSSPPVFTRSSNFGPPNVVG
;
A
#
# COMPACT_ATOMS: atom_id res chain seq x y z
N ALA A 1 5.34 4.78 25.68
CA ALA A 1 4.93 4.19 24.37
C ALA A 1 6.10 4.06 23.40
N PHE A 2 6.62 5.15 22.82
CA PHE A 2 7.71 5.09 21.82
C PHE A 2 8.98 4.38 22.33
N GLN A 3 9.40 4.66 23.57
CA GLN A 3 10.55 4.00 24.21
C GLN A 3 10.40 2.49 24.40
N CYS A 4 9.18 1.95 24.31
CA CYS A 4 8.92 0.52 24.48
C CYS A 4 9.05 -0.28 23.17
N ARG A 5 9.38 0.39 22.06
CA ARG A 5 9.65 -0.21 20.75
C ARG A 5 11.05 0.24 20.32
N PRO A 6 12.12 -0.43 20.79
CA PRO A 6 13.50 -0.05 20.44
C PRO A 6 13.77 -0.13 18.93
N ASN A 7 12.93 -0.87 18.19
CA ASN A 7 13.05 -1.08 16.74
C ASN A 7 12.24 -0.08 15.89
N ASN A 8 11.66 0.97 16.48
CA ASN A 8 10.97 2.03 15.72
C ASN A 8 11.76 3.34 15.83
N PRO A 9 12.57 3.70 14.82
CA PRO A 9 13.52 4.81 14.96
C PRO A 9 12.86 6.18 15.09
N GLY A 10 11.75 6.43 14.40
CA GLY A 10 11.12 7.75 14.35
C GLY A 10 9.59 7.70 14.38
N LEU A 11 8.98 8.71 15.01
CA LEU A 11 7.54 8.88 15.11
C LEU A 11 7.17 10.36 14.98
N ALA A 12 6.19 10.66 14.14
CA ALA A 12 5.55 11.96 14.00
C ALA A 12 4.07 11.83 14.40
N VAL A 13 3.55 12.76 15.20
CA VAL A 13 2.15 12.77 15.66
C VAL A 13 1.60 14.19 15.60
N SER A 14 0.35 14.34 15.16
CA SER A 14 -0.39 15.59 15.29
C SER A 14 -1.87 15.39 15.66
N VAL A 15 -2.42 16.37 16.36
CA VAL A 15 -3.81 16.43 16.82
C VAL A 15 -4.35 17.83 16.53
N VAL A 16 -5.53 17.87 15.93
CA VAL A 16 -6.32 19.10 15.74
C VAL A 16 -7.68 18.99 16.41
N LYS A 17 -8.21 20.13 16.86
CA LYS A 17 -9.56 20.25 17.39
C LYS A 17 -10.09 21.64 17.09
N ASP A 18 -11.33 21.73 16.59
CA ASP A 18 -12.02 22.99 16.32
C ASP A 18 -11.19 23.95 15.45
N GLY A 19 -10.54 23.41 14.42
CA GLY A 19 -9.67 24.16 13.50
C GLY A 19 -8.30 24.53 14.06
N LYS A 20 -8.00 24.21 15.34
CA LYS A 20 -6.73 24.56 15.99
C LYS A 20 -5.80 23.35 16.08
N ILE A 21 -4.50 23.59 16.00
CA ILE A 21 -3.47 22.60 16.27
C ILE A 21 -3.33 22.48 17.79
N LEU A 22 -3.72 21.34 18.36
CA LEU A 22 -3.50 21.04 19.78
C LEU A 22 -2.09 20.49 20.02
N PHE A 23 -1.58 19.73 19.04
CA PHE A 23 -0.32 19.02 19.17
C PHE A 23 0.27 18.71 17.79
N ALA A 24 1.58 18.90 17.61
CA ALA A 24 2.32 18.44 16.42
C ALA A 24 3.81 18.27 16.79
N LYS A 25 4.29 17.03 16.88
CA LYS A 25 5.63 16.74 17.39
C LYS A 25 6.26 15.50 16.75
N GLY A 26 7.59 15.54 16.63
CA GLY A 26 8.45 14.42 16.28
C GLY A 26 9.12 13.79 17.51
N TYR A 27 9.36 12.49 17.45
CA TYR A 27 9.99 11.67 18.48
C TYR A 27 11.01 10.71 17.84
N GLY A 28 12.10 10.45 18.56
CA GLY A 28 13.16 9.57 18.08
C GLY A 28 14.07 10.23 17.04
N VAL A 29 14.62 9.41 16.16
CA VAL A 29 15.56 9.78 15.12
C VAL A 29 14.99 9.51 13.73
N SER A 30 15.21 10.44 12.81
CA SER A 30 14.84 10.29 11.39
C SER A 30 15.82 9.37 10.66
N ASP A 31 17.04 9.20 11.18
CA ASP A 31 18.04 8.29 10.65
C ASP A 31 18.88 7.67 11.79
N ASN A 32 19.01 6.35 11.77
CA ASN A 32 19.63 5.58 12.85
C ASN A 32 21.16 5.68 12.86
N ILE A 33 21.79 6.10 11.75
CA ILE A 33 23.26 6.25 11.65
C ILE A 33 23.66 7.63 12.16
N SER A 34 23.13 8.68 11.54
CA SER A 34 23.41 10.08 11.87
C SER A 34 22.78 10.53 13.18
N LYS A 35 21.80 9.78 13.72
CA LYS A 35 21.01 10.10 14.91
C LYS A 35 20.29 11.45 14.83
N LYS A 36 20.01 11.93 13.61
CA LYS A 36 19.26 13.17 13.38
C LYS A 36 17.88 13.07 14.05
N PRO A 37 17.44 14.03 14.87
CA PRO A 37 16.15 13.96 15.55
C PRO A 37 14.99 14.13 14.57
N VAL A 38 13.87 13.44 14.82
CA VAL A 38 12.61 13.71 14.13
C VAL A 38 12.04 15.04 14.61
N THR A 39 11.69 15.91 13.68
CA THR A 39 10.96 17.17 13.94
C THR A 39 9.50 17.07 13.51
N ASN A 40 8.71 18.10 13.80
CA ASN A 40 7.32 18.17 13.31
C ASN A 40 7.22 18.42 11.78
N ASN A 41 8.33 18.79 11.12
CA ASN A 41 8.44 19.00 9.68
C ASN A 41 9.13 17.84 8.94
N THR A 42 9.70 16.87 9.67
CA THR A 42 10.31 15.69 9.06
C THR A 42 9.25 14.91 8.28
N LEU A 43 9.57 14.57 7.03
CA LEU A 43 8.71 13.86 6.12
C LEU A 43 8.77 12.36 6.36
N PHE A 44 7.61 11.73 6.35
CA PHE A 44 7.45 10.28 6.35
C PHE A 44 6.63 9.89 5.13
N GLN A 45 6.94 8.75 4.49
CA GLN A 45 6.01 8.18 3.52
C GLN A 45 4.71 7.83 4.25
N ILE A 46 3.59 8.44 3.84
CA ILE A 46 2.28 8.19 4.46
C ILE A 46 1.56 6.99 3.82
N ALA A 47 2.20 6.37 2.83
CA ALA A 47 1.72 5.19 2.14
C ALA A 47 0.24 5.33 1.75
N SER A 48 -0.58 4.32 2.04
CA SER A 48 -1.96 4.28 1.57
C SER A 48 -2.90 5.41 2.05
N LEU A 49 -2.49 6.28 2.97
CA LEU A 49 -3.22 7.53 3.22
C LEU A 49 -3.31 8.42 1.95
N THR A 50 -2.38 8.26 1.00
CA THR A 50 -2.42 8.90 -0.31
C THR A 50 -3.75 8.71 -1.05
N LYS A 51 -4.45 7.60 -0.83
CA LYS A 51 -5.73 7.30 -1.49
C LYS A 51 -6.82 8.34 -1.20
N ALA A 52 -6.86 8.86 0.01
CA ALA A 52 -7.78 9.95 0.36
C ALA A 52 -7.46 11.21 -0.46
N PHE A 53 -6.18 11.56 -0.60
CA PHE A 53 -5.73 12.68 -1.41
C PHE A 53 -6.09 12.52 -2.90
N THR A 54 -5.82 11.34 -3.48
CA THR A 54 -6.20 11.04 -4.88
C THR A 54 -7.70 11.12 -5.09
N SER A 55 -8.49 10.63 -4.14
CA SER A 55 -9.95 10.66 -4.23
C SER A 55 -10.48 12.09 -4.17
N THR A 56 -9.92 12.91 -3.27
CA THR A 56 -10.25 14.35 -3.16
C THR A 56 -9.88 15.12 -4.41
N LEU A 57 -8.66 14.96 -4.94
CA LEU A 57 -8.23 15.64 -6.17
C LEU A 57 -9.15 15.25 -7.35
N LEU A 58 -9.37 13.96 -7.56
CA LEU A 58 -10.18 13.52 -8.69
C LEU A 58 -11.63 13.99 -8.55
N THR A 59 -12.21 13.98 -7.35
CA THR A 59 -13.57 14.51 -7.14
C THR A 59 -13.62 16.01 -7.44
N LYS A 60 -12.61 16.79 -7.02
CA LYS A 60 -12.48 18.21 -7.35
C LYS A 60 -12.40 18.43 -8.87
N GLN A 61 -11.64 17.60 -9.59
CA GLN A 61 -11.51 17.71 -11.05
C GLN A 61 -12.81 17.38 -11.77
N LEU A 62 -13.54 16.36 -11.32
CA LEU A 62 -14.83 15.99 -11.90
C LEU A 62 -15.86 17.13 -11.81
N ASP A 63 -15.84 17.92 -10.74
CA ASP A 63 -16.72 19.09 -10.58
C ASP A 63 -16.54 20.16 -11.68
N GLN A 64 -15.41 20.14 -12.40
CA GLN A 64 -15.14 21.06 -13.50
C GLN A 64 -15.86 20.68 -14.80
N TYR A 65 -16.46 19.50 -14.87
CA TYR A 65 -17.13 18.96 -16.05
C TYR A 65 -18.60 18.68 -15.74
N SER A 66 -19.51 19.36 -16.45
CA SER A 66 -20.96 19.22 -16.24
C SER A 66 -21.52 17.83 -16.54
N ASN A 67 -20.80 17.04 -17.36
CA ASN A 67 -21.20 15.70 -17.79
C ASN A 67 -20.44 14.57 -17.07
N LEU A 68 -19.51 14.89 -16.16
CA LEU A 68 -18.76 13.88 -15.43
C LEU A 68 -19.10 13.87 -13.94
N SER A 69 -18.99 12.69 -13.34
CA SER A 69 -19.15 12.49 -11.91
C SER A 69 -18.47 11.20 -11.49
N VAL A 70 -18.50 10.87 -10.19
CA VAL A 70 -17.97 9.60 -9.70
C VAL A 70 -18.70 8.37 -10.27
N THR A 71 -19.87 8.54 -10.91
CA THR A 71 -20.56 7.45 -11.63
C THR A 71 -20.23 7.35 -13.10
N SER A 72 -19.43 8.26 -13.64
CA SER A 72 -18.98 8.18 -15.03
C SER A 72 -18.17 6.91 -15.26
N ASN A 73 -18.44 6.28 -16.41
CA ASN A 73 -17.80 5.05 -16.81
C ASN A 73 -16.29 5.27 -17.01
N VAL A 74 -15.48 4.33 -16.55
CA VAL A 74 -14.01 4.41 -16.62
C VAL A 74 -13.50 4.32 -18.06
N ALA A 75 -14.08 3.45 -18.88
CA ALA A 75 -13.71 3.27 -20.27
C ALA A 75 -13.99 4.52 -21.11
N ASP A 76 -15.08 5.23 -20.84
CA ASP A 76 -15.41 6.48 -21.57
C ASP A 76 -14.35 7.57 -21.34
N ILE A 77 -13.78 7.65 -20.13
CA ILE A 77 -12.77 8.66 -19.78
C ILE A 77 -11.37 8.24 -20.25
N ILE A 78 -11.02 6.96 -20.11
CA ILE A 78 -9.72 6.45 -20.57
C ILE A 78 -9.68 6.41 -22.11
N GLY A 79 -10.81 6.15 -22.76
CA GLY A 79 -10.95 6.17 -24.21
C GLY A 79 -10.89 4.78 -24.86
N ASN A 80 -11.08 4.83 -26.18
CA ASN A 80 -11.29 3.65 -27.02
C ASN A 80 -10.14 2.64 -26.91
N GLY A 81 -10.49 1.39 -26.59
CA GLY A 81 -9.54 0.28 -26.46
C GLY A 81 -9.29 -0.17 -25.02
N PHE A 82 -9.64 0.64 -24.02
CA PHE A 82 -9.66 0.18 -22.64
C PHE A 82 -10.79 -0.83 -22.41
N LYS A 83 -10.47 -1.96 -21.80
CA LYS A 83 -11.44 -2.91 -21.29
C LYS A 83 -10.88 -3.71 -20.13
N PHE A 84 -11.75 -4.10 -19.22
CA PHE A 84 -11.44 -5.14 -18.25
C PHE A 84 -11.55 -6.53 -18.92
N SER A 85 -11.17 -7.57 -18.18
CA SER A 85 -11.25 -8.96 -18.65
C SER A 85 -12.67 -9.43 -18.99
N THR A 86 -13.70 -8.70 -18.57
CA THR A 86 -15.11 -9.02 -18.84
C THR A 86 -15.85 -7.80 -19.39
N SER A 87 -16.83 -8.04 -20.27
CA SER A 87 -17.68 -6.99 -20.86
C SER A 87 -18.49 -6.27 -19.80
N ILE A 88 -19.06 -7.00 -18.82
CA ILE A 88 -19.87 -6.42 -17.75
C ILE A 88 -19.10 -5.35 -16.97
N ARG A 89 -17.84 -5.59 -16.63
CA ARG A 89 -17.00 -4.60 -15.94
C ARG A 89 -16.61 -3.45 -16.86
N THR A 90 -16.29 -3.75 -18.11
CA THR A 90 -15.93 -2.72 -19.09
C THR A 90 -17.05 -1.70 -19.28
N VAL A 91 -18.28 -2.17 -19.41
CA VAL A 91 -19.47 -1.32 -19.67
C VAL A 91 -19.98 -0.63 -18.41
N ASN A 92 -19.77 -1.20 -17.20
CA ASN A 92 -20.43 -0.71 -15.99
C ASN A 92 -19.50 -0.17 -14.90
N ALA A 93 -18.20 -0.43 -14.96
CA ALA A 93 -17.26 0.08 -13.97
C ALA A 93 -17.12 1.60 -14.09
N ASN A 94 -17.31 2.28 -12.97
CA ASN A 94 -17.19 3.72 -12.85
C ASN A 94 -16.10 4.12 -11.85
N ILE A 95 -15.81 5.43 -11.77
CA ILE A 95 -14.78 5.98 -10.88
C ILE A 95 -15.03 5.57 -9.42
N ARG A 96 -16.29 5.57 -8.98
CA ARG A 96 -16.71 5.16 -7.63
C ARG A 96 -16.30 3.72 -7.34
N ASP A 97 -16.40 2.81 -8.31
CA ASP A 97 -16.00 1.42 -8.15
C ASP A 97 -14.50 1.26 -7.87
N LEU A 98 -13.68 2.08 -8.53
CA LEU A 98 -12.24 2.12 -8.30
C LEU A 98 -11.93 2.66 -6.90
N MET A 99 -12.51 3.81 -6.55
CA MET A 99 -12.34 4.47 -5.25
C MET A 99 -12.76 3.58 -4.07
N ALA A 100 -13.81 2.77 -4.25
CA ALA A 100 -14.40 1.92 -3.20
C ALA A 100 -13.99 0.44 -3.28
N HIS A 101 -13.05 0.08 -4.15
CA HIS A 101 -12.54 -1.30 -4.27
C HIS A 101 -13.62 -2.37 -4.59
N THR A 102 -14.58 -2.07 -5.48
CA THR A 102 -15.71 -2.95 -5.82
C THR A 102 -15.51 -3.75 -7.11
N LEU A 103 -14.34 -3.67 -7.76
CA LEU A 103 -14.08 -4.39 -9.02
C LEU A 103 -14.04 -5.92 -8.85
N ALA A 104 -13.79 -6.42 -7.64
CA ALA A 104 -13.56 -7.84 -7.34
C ALA A 104 -12.40 -8.47 -8.15
N ILE A 105 -11.42 -7.65 -8.53
CA ILE A 105 -10.15 -8.08 -9.11
C ILE A 105 -9.13 -8.19 -7.95
N PRO A 106 -8.35 -9.27 -7.85
CA PRO A 106 -7.29 -9.41 -6.85
C PRO A 106 -6.32 -8.23 -6.83
N SER A 107 -5.55 -8.11 -5.75
CA SER A 107 -4.68 -6.97 -5.53
C SER A 107 -3.56 -6.85 -6.56
N ASN A 108 -3.05 -8.00 -7.03
CA ASN A 108 -1.97 -8.14 -8.00
C ASN A 108 -0.76 -7.25 -7.68
N ASN A 109 -0.42 -7.08 -6.40
CA ASN A 109 0.65 -6.18 -5.96
C ASN A 109 2.03 -6.57 -6.50
N GLY A 110 2.25 -7.85 -6.84
CA GLY A 110 3.49 -8.29 -7.49
C GLY A 110 3.80 -7.52 -8.78
N MET A 111 2.78 -7.05 -9.53
CA MET A 111 2.99 -6.26 -10.75
C MET A 111 3.79 -4.98 -10.51
N ARG A 112 3.79 -4.43 -9.29
CA ARG A 112 4.52 -3.20 -8.93
C ARG A 112 6.04 -3.39 -8.87
N LEU A 113 6.52 -4.63 -8.92
CA LEU A 113 7.95 -4.93 -9.03
C LEU A 113 8.44 -4.83 -10.48
N ASP A 114 7.55 -4.89 -11.48
CA ASP A 114 7.91 -4.71 -12.90
C ASP A 114 8.32 -3.26 -13.16
N ASN A 115 9.60 -3.04 -13.45
CA ASN A 115 10.12 -1.71 -13.81
C ASN A 115 9.65 -1.21 -15.18
N LYS A 116 8.98 -2.06 -15.98
CA LYS A 116 8.30 -1.66 -17.21
C LYS A 116 6.85 -1.27 -16.99
N LEU A 117 6.27 -1.50 -15.80
CA LEU A 117 4.92 -1.02 -15.49
C LEU A 117 4.95 0.51 -15.33
N THR A 118 4.13 1.21 -16.11
CA THR A 118 4.00 2.67 -16.08
C THR A 118 2.54 3.07 -15.92
N ARG A 119 2.27 4.32 -15.56
CA ARG A 119 0.88 4.84 -15.52
C ARG A 119 0.20 4.75 -16.88
N ASP A 120 0.97 4.97 -17.96
CA ASP A 120 0.46 4.95 -19.34
C ASP A 120 0.07 3.55 -19.80
N ASN A 121 0.85 2.53 -19.43
CA ASN A 121 0.56 1.16 -19.86
C ASN A 121 -0.32 0.37 -18.88
N LEU A 122 -0.48 0.85 -17.64
CA LEU A 122 -1.32 0.21 -16.62
C LEU A 122 -2.73 -0.14 -17.14
N PRO A 123 -3.48 0.73 -17.84
CA PRO A 123 -4.79 0.38 -18.38
C PRO A 123 -4.77 -0.87 -19.28
N SER A 124 -3.72 -1.05 -20.10
CA SER A 124 -3.55 -2.23 -20.95
C SER A 124 -3.26 -3.49 -20.12
N ARG A 125 -2.42 -3.36 -19.08
CA ARG A 125 -2.04 -4.49 -18.22
C ARG A 125 -3.21 -5.00 -17.36
N LEU A 126 -4.16 -4.12 -17.00
CA LEU A 126 -5.36 -4.51 -16.25
C LEU A 126 -6.36 -5.34 -17.07
N ARG A 127 -6.28 -5.30 -18.40
CA ARG A 127 -7.22 -5.97 -19.31
C ARG A 127 -7.28 -7.48 -19.13
N THR A 128 -6.18 -8.10 -18.71
CA THR A 128 -6.06 -9.56 -18.63
C THR A 128 -6.18 -10.10 -17.20
N LEU A 129 -6.33 -9.21 -16.20
CA LEU A 129 -6.51 -9.62 -14.81
C LEU A 129 -7.89 -10.26 -14.60
N LYS A 130 -7.88 -11.48 -14.05
CA LYS A 130 -9.10 -12.23 -13.73
C LYS A 130 -9.72 -11.71 -12.43
N SER A 131 -11.04 -11.73 -12.36
CA SER A 131 -11.76 -11.51 -11.09
C SER A 131 -11.99 -12.82 -10.37
N ILE A 132 -12.01 -12.78 -9.03
CA ILE A 132 -12.31 -13.97 -8.20
C ILE A 132 -13.74 -13.99 -7.65
N HIS A 133 -14.46 -12.85 -7.74
CA HIS A 133 -15.89 -12.75 -7.42
C HIS A 133 -16.65 -12.00 -8.51
N ALA A 134 -17.97 -12.01 -8.42
CA ALA A 134 -18.83 -11.22 -9.30
C ALA A 134 -18.58 -9.71 -9.08
N PHE A 135 -18.89 -8.91 -10.11
CA PHE A 135 -18.67 -7.47 -10.05
C PHE A 135 -19.53 -6.84 -8.95
N ARG A 136 -18.94 -5.98 -8.10
CA ARG A 136 -19.56 -5.30 -6.94
C ARG A 136 -20.03 -6.19 -5.79
N THR A 137 -19.70 -7.49 -5.78
CA THR A 137 -20.16 -8.38 -4.69
C THR A 137 -19.17 -8.52 -3.53
N SER A 138 -17.98 -7.91 -3.61
CA SER A 138 -16.94 -8.07 -2.60
C SER A 138 -16.01 -6.87 -2.53
N PHE A 139 -15.50 -6.58 -1.33
CA PHE A 139 -14.37 -5.69 -1.12
C PHE A 139 -13.04 -6.41 -1.34
N ILE A 140 -12.30 -5.99 -2.37
CA ILE A 140 -10.91 -6.44 -2.58
C ILE A 140 -10.02 -5.22 -2.76
N TYR A 141 -9.21 -4.95 -1.74
CA TYR A 141 -8.27 -3.84 -1.75
C TYR A 141 -7.25 -3.97 -2.88
N SER A 142 -7.14 -2.94 -3.72
CA SER A 142 -6.21 -2.94 -4.85
C SER A 142 -5.53 -1.59 -5.03
N ASN A 143 -4.20 -1.59 -4.97
CA ASN A 143 -3.39 -0.42 -5.28
C ASN A 143 -3.47 -0.06 -6.77
N LEU A 144 -3.71 -1.05 -7.64
CA LEU A 144 -3.85 -0.83 -9.07
C LEU A 144 -5.09 0.00 -9.41
N ASN A 145 -6.19 -0.11 -8.63
CA ASN A 145 -7.35 0.77 -8.79
C ASN A 145 -6.95 2.25 -8.65
N TYR A 146 -6.11 2.56 -7.66
CA TYR A 146 -5.64 3.90 -7.41
C TYR A 146 -4.57 4.36 -8.40
N GLY A 147 -3.78 3.45 -8.97
CA GLY A 147 -2.97 3.75 -10.16
C GLY A 147 -3.83 4.13 -11.37
N LEU A 148 -4.97 3.45 -11.58
CA LEU A 148 -5.90 3.81 -12.64
C LEU A 148 -6.58 5.17 -12.38
N LEU A 149 -6.93 5.47 -11.13
CA LEU A 149 -7.44 6.79 -10.73
C LEU A 149 -6.41 7.90 -10.93
N THR A 150 -5.12 7.63 -10.70
CA THR A 150 -4.03 8.53 -11.05
C THR A 150 -4.01 8.82 -12.55
N HIS A 151 -4.04 7.78 -13.39
CA HIS A 151 -4.08 7.95 -14.85
C HIS A 151 -5.31 8.76 -15.33
N ILE A 152 -6.48 8.51 -14.73
CA ILE A 152 -7.70 9.28 -15.03
C ILE A 152 -7.52 10.76 -14.64
N SER A 153 -6.97 11.02 -13.45
CA SER A 153 -6.70 12.38 -12.98
C SER A 153 -5.71 13.12 -13.88
N GLU A 154 -4.67 12.45 -14.39
CA GLU A 154 -3.73 13.02 -15.37
C GLU A 154 -4.41 13.36 -16.70
N LYS A 155 -5.35 12.51 -17.16
CA LYS A 155 -6.12 12.79 -18.37
C LYS A 155 -7.05 13.99 -18.24
N LEU A 156 -7.74 14.12 -17.12
CA LEU A 156 -8.64 15.25 -16.87
C LEU A 156 -7.86 16.54 -16.60
N GLY A 157 -6.79 16.47 -15.80
CA GLY A 157 -6.00 17.64 -15.43
C GLY A 157 -4.95 18.07 -16.47
N HIS A 158 -4.69 17.25 -17.50
CA HIS A 158 -3.69 17.51 -18.55
C HIS A 158 -2.26 17.77 -18.03
N ASP A 159 -1.90 17.20 -16.87
CA ASP A 159 -0.57 17.30 -16.28
C ASP A 159 -0.27 16.02 -15.47
N LYS A 160 0.98 15.82 -15.06
CA LYS A 160 1.40 14.75 -14.16
C LYS A 160 0.68 14.87 -12.83
N TRP A 161 0.26 13.74 -12.27
CA TRP A 161 -0.55 13.70 -11.06
C TRP A 161 0.09 14.44 -9.88
N GLU A 162 1.40 14.36 -9.73
CA GLU A 162 2.11 15.08 -8.67
C GLU A 162 2.07 16.61 -8.85
N ASN A 163 2.02 17.13 -10.08
CA ASN A 163 1.84 18.57 -10.33
C ASN A 163 0.42 18.99 -9.97
N LEU A 164 -0.58 18.22 -10.41
CA LEU A 164 -1.98 18.46 -10.10
C LEU A 164 -2.21 18.46 -8.58
N MET A 165 -1.70 17.45 -7.86
CA MET A 165 -1.74 17.41 -6.41
C MET A 165 -1.07 18.62 -5.75
N GLN A 166 0.11 19.03 -6.25
CA GLN A 166 0.82 20.20 -5.71
C GLN A 166 0.00 21.48 -5.90
N GLN A 167 -0.49 21.73 -7.12
CA GLN A 167 -1.17 22.96 -7.51
C GLN A 167 -2.59 23.05 -6.93
N GLU A 168 -3.31 21.94 -6.93
CA GLU A 168 -4.74 21.93 -6.63
C GLU A 168 -5.08 21.60 -5.18
N ILE A 169 -4.17 20.94 -4.45
CA ILE A 169 -4.40 20.49 -3.07
C ILE A 169 -3.31 21.03 -2.13
N PHE A 170 -2.02 20.76 -2.38
CA PHE A 170 -0.99 21.11 -1.39
C PHE A 170 -0.77 22.63 -1.27
N ASN A 171 -0.63 23.34 -2.39
CA ASN A 171 -0.44 24.80 -2.37
C ASN A 171 -1.64 25.53 -1.75
N PRO A 172 -2.90 25.25 -2.14
CA PRO A 172 -4.07 25.94 -1.56
C PRO A 172 -4.27 25.63 -0.07
N LEU A 173 -3.83 24.46 0.40
CA LEU A 173 -3.85 24.10 1.81
C LEU A 173 -2.61 24.56 2.59
N GLY A 174 -1.60 25.11 1.91
CA GLY A 174 -0.35 25.51 2.53
C GLY A 174 0.53 24.34 2.98
N MET A 175 0.36 23.13 2.43
CA MET A 175 1.14 21.93 2.78
C MET A 175 2.55 21.97 2.14
N SER A 176 3.40 22.88 2.61
CA SER A 176 4.66 23.28 1.95
C SER A 176 5.79 22.26 2.06
N THR A 177 5.75 21.37 3.06
CA THR A 177 6.77 20.31 3.22
C THR A 177 6.41 19.06 2.42
N THR A 178 5.12 18.79 2.30
CA THR A 178 4.56 17.59 1.68
C THR A 178 5.06 17.43 0.25
N SER A 179 5.46 16.20 -0.09
CA SER A 179 6.07 15.87 -1.37
C SER A 179 5.78 14.42 -1.76
N PHE A 180 6.53 13.89 -2.72
CA PHE A 180 6.32 12.56 -3.28
C PHE A 180 7.64 11.80 -3.32
N VAL A 181 7.63 10.51 -2.99
CA VAL A 181 8.82 9.65 -3.11
C VAL A 181 9.30 9.55 -4.57
N THR A 182 8.39 9.77 -5.54
CA THR A 182 8.69 9.83 -6.98
C THR A 182 9.49 11.08 -7.39
N ARG A 183 9.57 12.10 -6.54
CA ARG A 183 10.29 13.36 -6.77
C ARG A 183 11.35 13.64 -5.71
N ASP A 184 11.66 12.66 -4.87
CA ASP A 184 12.61 12.87 -3.79
C ASP A 184 14.03 12.94 -4.36
N ASN A 185 14.65 14.11 -4.21
CA ASN A 185 15.97 14.42 -4.71
C ASN A 185 16.91 14.71 -3.52
N SER A 186 17.05 13.77 -2.59
CA SER A 186 18.02 13.70 -1.46
C SER A 186 18.25 14.93 -0.56
N GLY A 187 17.58 16.06 -0.79
CA GLY A 187 17.76 17.33 -0.08
C GLY A 187 16.63 17.68 0.88
N ARG A 188 15.58 16.85 0.95
CA ARG A 188 14.48 17.02 1.91
C ARG A 188 14.77 16.28 3.21
N ASP A 189 14.24 16.79 4.31
CA ASP A 189 14.30 16.08 5.60
C ASP A 189 13.27 14.94 5.64
N VAL A 190 13.63 13.82 5.02
CA VAL A 190 12.81 12.59 5.01
C VAL A 190 13.40 11.59 6.01
N ALA A 191 12.55 11.03 6.86
CA ALA A 191 12.97 9.94 7.74
C ALA A 191 13.30 8.69 6.94
N THR A 192 14.42 8.04 7.23
CA THR A 192 14.82 6.74 6.66
C THR A 192 13.85 5.66 7.13
N GLY A 193 13.22 4.95 6.20
CA GLY A 193 12.39 3.79 6.50
C GLY A 193 13.26 2.59 6.84
N TYR A 194 12.82 1.77 7.81
CA TYR A 194 13.55 0.57 8.24
C TYR A 194 12.62 -0.64 8.31
N ASP A 195 13.07 -1.76 7.77
CA ASP A 195 12.43 -3.06 7.97
C ASP A 195 13.26 -3.96 8.89
N ASP A 196 12.61 -4.98 9.45
CA ASP A 196 13.27 -5.97 10.29
C ASP A 196 14.13 -6.90 9.42
N GLY A 197 15.44 -6.82 9.60
CA GLY A 197 16.41 -7.72 8.99
C GLY A 197 16.70 -8.96 9.85
N PRO A 198 17.66 -9.79 9.40
CA PRO A 198 18.10 -10.96 10.13
C PRO A 198 18.51 -10.63 11.57
N SER A 199 18.13 -11.50 12.51
CA SER A 199 18.44 -11.37 13.94
C SER A 199 17.89 -10.10 14.61
N GLY A 200 16.87 -9.46 14.02
CA GLY A 200 16.20 -8.29 14.60
C GLY A 200 16.92 -6.97 14.39
N LEU A 201 17.94 -6.93 13.51
CA LEU A 201 18.62 -5.69 13.13
C LEU A 201 17.77 -4.90 12.15
N LEU A 202 17.70 -3.58 12.33
CA LEU A 202 17.01 -2.70 11.40
C LEU A 202 17.82 -2.48 10.12
N VAL A 203 17.20 -2.74 8.98
CA VAL A 203 17.79 -2.55 7.64
C VAL A 203 17.10 -1.38 6.96
N PRO A 204 17.85 -0.37 6.48
CA PRO A 204 17.26 0.76 5.78
C PRO A 204 16.64 0.31 4.46
N VAL A 205 15.42 0.78 4.20
CA VAL A 205 14.72 0.54 2.94
C VAL A 205 15.26 1.50 1.88
N SER A 206 15.61 0.96 0.71
CA SER A 206 16.11 1.76 -0.40
C SER A 206 15.08 2.78 -0.89
N VAL A 207 15.51 4.04 -1.02
CA VAL A 207 14.69 5.11 -1.63
C VAL A 207 14.40 4.79 -3.09
N GLU A 208 15.37 4.21 -3.80
CA GLU A 208 15.18 3.81 -5.20
C GLU A 208 14.13 2.70 -5.33
N PHE A 209 14.17 1.71 -4.43
CA PHE A 209 13.11 0.71 -4.36
C PHE A 209 11.74 1.36 -4.11
N SER A 210 11.63 2.23 -3.09
CA SER A 210 10.38 2.92 -2.76
C SER A 210 9.83 3.73 -3.94
N ARG A 211 10.72 4.43 -4.66
CA ARG A 211 10.41 5.22 -5.85
C ARG A 211 9.82 4.35 -6.96
N GLN A 212 10.51 3.26 -7.32
CA GLN A 212 10.05 2.35 -8.38
C GLN A 212 8.74 1.65 -7.99
N TYR A 213 8.64 1.16 -6.74
CA TYR A 213 7.48 0.44 -6.23
C TYR A 213 6.20 1.31 -6.15
N ALA A 214 6.34 2.63 -6.06
CA ALA A 214 5.23 3.58 -6.01
C ALA A 214 4.89 4.24 -7.37
N SER A 215 5.80 4.20 -8.35
CA SER A 215 5.72 5.02 -9.57
C SER A 215 4.45 4.77 -10.41
N ALA A 216 4.17 3.51 -10.76
CA ALA A 216 3.02 3.16 -11.59
C ALA A 216 1.66 3.33 -10.88
N VAL A 217 1.66 3.39 -9.55
CA VAL A 217 0.47 3.46 -8.70
C VAL A 217 0.54 4.61 -7.72
N SER A 218 1.03 5.77 -8.17
CA SER A 218 1.40 6.87 -7.28
C SER A 218 0.27 7.37 -6.38
N GLY A 219 -0.95 7.50 -6.90
CA GLY A 219 -2.13 7.84 -6.09
C GLY A 219 -2.55 6.75 -5.08
N SER A 220 -1.88 5.61 -5.07
CA SER A 220 -2.09 4.59 -4.04
C SER A 220 -1.18 4.78 -2.82
N GLY A 221 -0.04 5.47 -2.93
CA GLY A 221 0.90 5.51 -1.81
C GLY A 221 2.20 6.30 -1.93
N CYS A 222 2.36 7.22 -2.88
CA CYS A 222 3.64 7.91 -3.07
C CYS A 222 3.83 9.20 -2.24
N ILE A 223 2.81 9.69 -1.52
CA ILE A 223 2.92 10.95 -0.75
C ILE A 223 3.84 10.74 0.46
N MET A 224 4.68 11.74 0.70
CA MET A 224 5.42 11.96 1.94
C MET A 224 4.90 13.23 2.59
N SER A 225 4.58 13.18 3.88
CA SER A 225 4.07 14.35 4.60
C SER A 225 4.61 14.42 6.02
N SER A 226 4.42 15.56 6.66
CA SER A 226 4.89 15.88 8.02
C SER A 226 3.73 15.97 9.00
N ALA A 227 4.03 15.95 10.31
CA ALA A 227 3.00 16.13 11.33
C ALA A 227 2.24 17.45 11.15
N VAL A 228 2.96 18.54 10.83
CA VAL A 228 2.38 19.88 10.66
C VAL A 228 1.48 19.94 9.42
N ASP A 229 1.94 19.44 8.27
CA ASP A 229 1.11 19.53 7.06
C ASP A 229 -0.15 18.67 7.15
N MET A 230 -0.06 17.52 7.82
CA MET A 230 -1.25 16.70 8.06
C MET A 230 -2.28 17.39 8.97
N THR A 231 -1.92 18.39 9.77
CA THR A 231 -2.92 19.20 10.50
C THR A 231 -3.81 19.99 9.54
N LYS A 232 -3.24 20.54 8.46
CA LYS A 232 -3.95 21.29 7.42
C LYS A 232 -4.89 20.37 6.66
N TRP A 233 -4.43 19.16 6.31
CA TRP A 233 -5.27 18.13 5.69
C TRP A 233 -6.44 17.69 6.58
N MET A 234 -6.20 17.48 7.87
CA MET A 234 -7.27 17.13 8.82
C MET A 234 -8.30 18.25 8.93
N ASN A 235 -7.86 19.49 9.16
CA ASN A 235 -8.75 20.65 9.25
C ASN A 235 -9.52 20.91 7.95
N PHE A 236 -8.92 20.68 6.79
CA PHE A 236 -9.59 20.78 5.50
C PHE A 236 -10.83 19.88 5.42
N HIS A 237 -10.69 18.60 5.81
CA HIS A 237 -11.82 17.67 5.81
C HIS A 237 -12.86 18.00 6.89
N LEU A 238 -12.42 18.40 8.08
CA LEU A 238 -13.31 18.75 9.20
C LEU A 238 -14.08 20.06 8.94
N ASN A 239 -13.51 20.99 8.18
CA ASN A 239 -14.13 22.28 7.84
C ASN A 239 -14.79 22.28 6.44
N GLY A 240 -15.23 21.11 5.96
CA GLY A 240 -16.01 21.00 4.73
C GLY A 240 -15.30 21.50 3.47
N GLY A 241 -13.98 21.33 3.38
CA GLY A 241 -13.20 21.61 2.18
C GLY A 241 -12.53 22.99 2.12
N LYS A 242 -12.46 23.72 3.23
CA LYS A 242 -11.82 25.04 3.32
C LYS A 242 -10.38 24.96 3.87
N ASN A 243 -9.52 25.87 3.43
CA ASN A 243 -8.20 26.05 4.03
C ASN A 243 -8.25 26.90 5.32
N GLU A 244 -7.09 27.16 5.92
CA GLU A 244 -6.96 27.93 7.17
C GLU A 244 -7.40 29.40 7.06
N HIS A 245 -7.43 29.95 5.84
CA HIS A 245 -7.93 31.30 5.54
C HIS A 245 -9.42 31.32 5.20
N GLY A 246 -10.13 30.19 5.29
CA GLY A 246 -11.54 30.07 4.96
C GLY A 246 -11.85 29.99 3.46
N VAL A 247 -10.84 29.90 2.60
CA VAL A 247 -11.01 29.75 1.15
C VAL A 247 -11.47 28.32 0.83
N GLN A 248 -12.52 28.18 0.03
CA GLN A 248 -13.02 26.89 -0.42
C GLN A 248 -12.07 26.28 -1.46
N VAL A 249 -11.41 25.19 -1.11
CA VAL A 249 -10.45 24.49 -2.01
C VAL A 249 -11.17 23.41 -2.82
N VAL A 250 -12.10 22.69 -2.20
CA VAL A 250 -12.96 21.69 -2.84
C VAL A 250 -14.38 21.89 -2.33
N ASN A 251 -15.39 21.85 -3.19
CA ASN A 251 -16.79 22.03 -2.78
C ASN A 251 -17.16 21.12 -1.60
N LYS A 252 -17.93 21.65 -0.65
CA LYS A 252 -18.34 20.92 0.56
C LYS A 252 -19.03 19.59 0.24
N SER A 253 -20.00 19.61 -0.68
CA SER A 253 -20.71 18.41 -1.14
C SER A 253 -19.77 17.37 -1.75
N SER A 254 -18.74 17.81 -2.45
CA SER A 254 -17.73 16.94 -3.07
C SER A 254 -16.83 16.30 -2.02
N VAL A 255 -16.39 17.06 -1.01
CA VAL A 255 -15.67 16.50 0.15
C VAL A 255 -16.55 15.49 0.88
N GLU A 256 -17.80 15.83 1.20
CA GLU A 256 -18.74 14.93 1.88
C GLU A 256 -19.00 13.66 1.06
N SER A 257 -19.08 13.77 -0.27
CA SER A 257 -19.22 12.62 -1.17
C SER A 257 -18.05 11.63 -1.02
N THR A 258 -16.82 12.10 -0.76
CA THR A 258 -15.67 11.20 -0.52
C THR A 258 -15.79 10.39 0.78
N HIS A 259 -16.63 10.82 1.72
CA HIS A 259 -16.84 10.19 3.02
C HIS A 259 -17.96 9.14 3.00
N ILE A 260 -18.76 9.09 1.94
CA ILE A 260 -19.91 8.17 1.83
C ILE A 260 -19.40 6.73 1.56
N ALA A 261 -19.74 5.82 2.47
CA ALA A 261 -19.47 4.39 2.34
C ALA A 261 -20.12 3.81 1.07
N ARG A 262 -19.36 3.01 0.33
CA ARG A 262 -19.75 2.43 -0.97
C ARG A 262 -19.45 0.94 -1.07
N ASN A 263 -18.74 0.38 -0.10
CA ASN A 263 -18.41 -1.04 -0.03
C ASN A 263 -18.26 -1.48 1.43
N HIS A 264 -18.46 -2.77 1.68
CA HIS A 264 -18.39 -3.37 3.02
C HIS A 264 -17.09 -4.17 3.19
N ILE A 265 -16.36 -3.88 4.26
CA ILE A 265 -15.14 -4.58 4.64
C ILE A 265 -15.54 -5.74 5.54
N VAL A 266 -15.36 -6.97 5.06
CA VAL A 266 -15.74 -8.19 5.79
C VAL A 266 -14.89 -8.43 7.03
N SER A 267 -13.62 -8.01 7.01
CA SER A 267 -12.68 -8.19 8.14
C SER A 267 -11.68 -7.04 8.20
N SER A 268 -11.89 -6.09 9.11
CA SER A 268 -10.88 -5.07 9.42
C SER A 268 -9.84 -5.59 10.41
N THR A 269 -8.56 -5.43 10.07
CA THR A 269 -7.45 -5.85 10.95
C THR A 269 -7.46 -5.13 12.31
N VAL A 270 -7.89 -3.87 12.36
CA VAL A 270 -7.96 -3.10 13.61
C VAL A 270 -9.11 -3.64 14.47
N GLU A 271 -10.30 -3.79 13.88
CA GLU A 271 -11.49 -4.30 14.59
C GLU A 271 -11.28 -5.70 15.18
N LYS A 272 -10.51 -6.55 14.49
CA LYS A 272 -10.13 -7.90 14.96
C LYS A 272 -9.48 -7.89 16.36
N TYR A 273 -8.69 -6.86 16.68
CA TYR A 273 -7.94 -6.79 17.95
C TYR A 273 -8.51 -5.80 18.96
N PHE A 274 -9.32 -4.83 18.50
CA PHE A 274 -9.77 -3.71 19.31
C PHE A 274 -11.29 -3.68 19.51
N SER A 275 -11.88 -4.84 19.84
CA SER A 275 -13.32 -5.00 20.08
C SER A 275 -13.63 -5.62 21.45
N GLN A 276 -14.82 -5.30 21.98
CA GLN A 276 -15.36 -5.92 23.19
C GLN A 276 -15.73 -7.39 22.95
N PRO A 277 -15.68 -8.26 23.97
CA PRO A 277 -15.25 -7.98 25.36
C PRO A 277 -13.73 -8.09 25.56
N LYS A 278 -12.94 -8.37 24.51
CA LYS A 278 -11.49 -8.61 24.64
C LYS A 278 -10.74 -7.38 25.14
N VAL A 279 -11.07 -6.20 24.63
CA VAL A 279 -10.59 -4.91 25.15
C VAL A 279 -11.80 -4.06 25.60
N PRO A 280 -11.62 -3.10 26.53
CA PRO A 280 -12.71 -2.28 27.09
C PRO A 280 -13.17 -1.15 26.13
N VAL A 281 -13.02 -1.34 24.82
CA VAL A 281 -13.43 -0.39 23.79
C VAL A 281 -14.10 -1.11 22.63
N SER A 282 -15.10 -0.46 22.05
CA SER A 282 -15.71 -0.89 20.79
C SER A 282 -15.19 -0.02 19.66
N THR A 283 -14.61 -0.65 18.63
CA THR A 283 -14.25 -0.01 17.37
C THR A 283 -14.85 -0.80 16.22
N SER A 284 -15.28 -0.10 15.17
CA SER A 284 -15.69 -0.71 13.91
C SER A 284 -15.11 0.05 12.73
N GLU A 285 -14.68 -0.67 11.69
CA GLU A 285 -14.19 -0.10 10.42
C GLU A 285 -14.71 -0.92 9.23
N ASN A 286 -16.01 -1.25 9.27
CA ASN A 286 -16.62 -2.23 8.38
C ASN A 286 -17.01 -1.68 7.00
N ASN A 287 -16.65 -0.44 6.68
CA ASN A 287 -17.09 0.21 5.47
C ASN A 287 -15.94 0.97 4.80
N TYR A 288 -15.98 1.04 3.48
CA TYR A 288 -15.00 1.77 2.68
C TYR A 288 -15.71 2.77 1.76
N ALA A 289 -15.23 4.01 1.79
CA ALA A 289 -15.66 5.16 0.99
C ALA A 289 -14.60 5.50 -0.06
N ALA A 290 -14.38 6.77 -0.40
CA ALA A 290 -13.35 7.16 -1.37
C ALA A 290 -12.00 7.39 -0.67
N GLY A 291 -11.25 6.31 -0.44
CA GLY A 291 -9.96 6.39 0.24
C GLY A 291 -10.08 6.55 1.77
N TRP A 292 -11.25 6.27 2.32
CA TRP A 292 -11.54 6.31 3.75
C TRP A 292 -12.23 5.02 4.17
N LYS A 293 -11.84 4.47 5.32
CA LYS A 293 -12.67 3.55 6.09
C LYS A 293 -13.63 4.37 6.95
N THR A 294 -14.86 3.91 7.10
CA THR A 294 -15.86 4.54 7.96
C THR A 294 -16.32 3.56 9.03
N GLY A 295 -16.72 4.10 10.18
CA GLY A 295 -17.24 3.30 11.29
C GLY A 295 -17.28 4.10 12.57
N HIS A 296 -16.96 3.47 13.70
CA HIS A 296 -17.07 4.10 15.02
C HIS A 296 -15.89 3.74 15.92
N TYR A 297 -15.61 4.64 16.86
CA TYR A 297 -14.74 4.37 18.00
C TYR A 297 -15.45 4.90 19.26
N ARG A 298 -15.74 4.03 20.23
CA ARG A 298 -16.58 4.34 21.41
C ARG A 298 -17.94 4.95 21.04
N GLY A 299 -18.52 4.51 19.92
CA GLY A 299 -19.79 5.03 19.40
C GLY A 299 -19.68 6.35 18.63
N TYR A 300 -18.55 7.06 18.69
CA TYR A 300 -18.32 8.25 17.86
C TYR A 300 -18.00 7.86 16.44
N ARG A 301 -18.63 8.51 15.47
CA ARG A 301 -18.39 8.28 14.05
C ARG A 301 -16.97 8.69 13.68
N ILE A 302 -16.28 7.82 12.93
CA ILE A 302 -14.92 8.05 12.45
C ILE A 302 -14.80 7.97 10.93
N LEU A 303 -13.90 8.79 10.40
CA LEU A 303 -13.24 8.57 9.11
C LEU A 303 -11.79 8.22 9.38
N ARG A 304 -11.33 7.08 8.86
CA ARG A 304 -10.00 6.58 9.17
C ARG A 304 -9.34 6.00 7.94
N HIS A 305 -8.02 6.09 7.87
CA HIS A 305 -7.27 5.28 6.91
C HIS A 305 -5.92 4.90 7.54
N THR A 306 -5.40 3.74 7.15
CA THR A 306 -4.07 3.26 7.56
C THR A 306 -3.11 3.31 6.38
N GLY A 307 -1.85 3.65 6.59
CA GLY A 307 -0.79 3.48 5.61
C GLY A 307 0.19 2.40 6.04
N SER A 308 0.63 1.58 5.09
CA SER A 308 1.78 0.70 5.25
C SER A 308 2.50 0.58 3.91
N THR A 309 3.80 0.81 3.94
CA THR A 309 4.76 0.49 2.90
C THR A 309 6.04 0.06 3.59
N TYR A 310 7.00 -0.49 2.86
CA TYR A 310 8.26 -0.93 3.43
C TYR A 310 8.94 0.19 4.21
N GLY A 311 9.26 -0.07 5.47
CA GLY A 311 9.89 0.88 6.38
C GLY A 311 9.00 1.97 6.98
N TYR A 312 7.73 2.11 6.58
CA TYR A 312 6.84 3.16 7.10
C TYR A 312 5.41 2.68 7.35
N VAL A 313 4.84 3.13 8.45
CA VAL A 313 3.42 2.96 8.75
C VAL A 313 2.79 4.23 9.28
N SER A 314 1.52 4.43 8.98
CA SER A 314 0.79 5.66 9.33
C SER A 314 -0.68 5.37 9.63
N LEU A 315 -1.31 6.30 10.37
CA LEU A 315 -2.73 6.23 10.71
C LEU A 315 -3.28 7.65 10.84
N ILE A 316 -4.44 7.88 10.24
CA ILE A 316 -5.24 9.10 10.41
C ILE A 316 -6.64 8.72 10.86
N THR A 317 -7.18 9.43 11.84
CA THR A 317 -8.58 9.32 12.28
C THR A 317 -9.16 10.73 12.42
N LEU A 318 -10.30 10.96 11.81
CA LEU A 318 -11.13 12.14 12.00
C LEU A 318 -12.39 11.73 12.77
N PHE A 319 -12.81 12.57 13.71
CA PHE A 319 -14.11 12.51 14.37
C PHE A 319 -14.90 13.74 13.91
N PRO A 320 -15.65 13.65 12.78
CA PRO A 320 -16.21 14.85 12.16
C PRO A 320 -17.23 15.55 13.06
N ASP A 321 -18.02 14.79 13.82
CA ASP A 321 -19.04 15.33 14.74
C ASP A 321 -18.43 16.10 15.93
N MET A 322 -17.15 15.88 16.19
CA MET A 322 -16.41 16.52 17.29
C MET A 322 -15.36 17.52 16.79
N ASN A 323 -15.24 17.74 15.47
CA ASN A 323 -14.18 18.52 14.83
C ASN A 323 -12.77 18.15 15.29
N ILE A 324 -12.50 16.85 15.50
CA ILE A 324 -11.20 16.35 15.95
C ILE A 324 -10.51 15.56 14.83
N GLY A 325 -9.20 15.75 14.70
CA GLY A 325 -8.34 14.96 13.82
C GLY A 325 -7.08 14.51 14.55
N ILE A 326 -6.66 13.27 14.30
CA ILE A 326 -5.42 12.70 14.83
C ILE A 326 -4.69 12.02 13.68
N PHE A 327 -3.42 12.37 13.50
CA PHE A 327 -2.52 11.75 12.54
C PHE A 327 -1.25 11.26 13.25
N MET A 328 -0.73 10.12 12.79
CA MET A 328 0.61 9.67 13.14
C MET A 328 1.29 8.96 11.96
N SER A 329 2.62 9.00 11.94
CA SER A 329 3.47 8.21 11.05
C SER A 329 4.73 7.77 11.79
N MET A 330 5.21 6.57 11.53
CA MET A 330 6.43 6.02 12.15
C MET A 330 7.27 5.25 11.13
N THR A 331 8.57 5.18 11.39
CA THR A 331 9.48 4.26 10.71
C THR A 331 9.65 2.98 11.52
N GLY A 332 9.90 1.87 10.84
CA GLY A 332 9.96 0.55 11.47
C GLY A 332 8.72 -0.29 11.23
N SER A 333 8.80 -1.55 11.65
CA SER A 333 7.71 -2.52 11.48
C SER A 333 6.60 -2.30 12.51
N ASP A 334 5.36 -2.56 12.08
CA ASP A 334 4.19 -2.57 12.96
C ASP A 334 3.29 -3.75 12.59
N GLN A 335 3.61 -4.88 13.19
CA GLN A 335 2.90 -6.12 12.97
C GLN A 335 1.44 -5.99 13.41
N HIS A 336 0.55 -6.44 12.53
CA HIS A 336 -0.90 -6.44 12.79
C HIS A 336 -1.50 -5.07 13.16
N TYR A 337 -0.87 -3.96 12.77
CA TYR A 337 -1.40 -2.60 12.98
C TYR A 337 -1.51 -2.22 14.47
N LEU A 338 -0.93 -3.02 15.37
CA LEU A 338 -1.25 -2.96 16.80
C LEU A 338 -0.67 -1.70 17.44
N PHE A 339 0.60 -1.43 17.22
CA PHE A 339 1.28 -0.38 17.95
C PHE A 339 0.77 1.00 17.56
N ARG A 340 0.56 1.25 16.26
CA ARG A 340 -0.07 2.51 15.81
C ARG A 340 -1.49 2.66 16.36
N ALA A 341 -2.29 1.58 16.35
CA ALA A 341 -3.67 1.64 16.83
C ALA A 341 -3.75 1.90 18.35
N LEU A 342 -2.84 1.35 19.15
CA LEU A 342 -2.77 1.63 20.60
C LEU A 342 -2.52 3.10 20.89
N ILE A 343 -1.52 3.69 20.24
CA ILE A 343 -1.20 5.12 20.39
C ILE A 343 -2.41 5.95 19.93
N HIS A 344 -3.01 5.61 18.79
CA HIS A 344 -4.16 6.33 18.27
C HIS A 344 -5.38 6.24 19.19
N ASN A 345 -5.66 5.08 19.77
CA ASN A 345 -6.77 4.87 20.69
C ASN A 345 -6.57 5.64 22.00
N PHE A 346 -5.35 5.63 22.55
CA PHE A 346 -5.01 6.46 23.71
C PHE A 346 -5.24 7.95 23.42
N LEU A 347 -4.69 8.45 22.30
CA LEU A 347 -4.88 9.85 21.90
C LEU A 347 -6.35 10.17 21.66
N SER A 348 -7.10 9.27 21.04
CA SER A 348 -8.54 9.41 20.80
C SER A 348 -9.30 9.58 22.11
N ASP A 349 -9.01 8.75 23.12
CA ASP A 349 -9.66 8.85 24.43
C ASP A 349 -9.39 10.20 25.10
N VAL A 350 -8.12 10.64 25.11
CA VAL A 350 -7.70 11.93 25.70
C VAL A 350 -8.45 13.09 25.05
N VAL A 351 -8.50 13.15 23.71
CA VAL A 351 -9.09 14.32 23.01
C VAL A 351 -10.62 14.31 23.01
N LEU A 352 -11.23 13.13 23.16
CA LEU A 352 -12.66 12.97 23.39
C LEU A 352 -13.07 13.31 24.84
N GLY A 353 -12.11 13.50 25.74
CA GLY A 353 -12.38 13.78 27.16
C GLY A 353 -12.87 12.56 27.93
N VAL A 354 -12.59 11.35 27.45
CA VAL A 354 -12.92 10.10 28.15
C VAL A 354 -11.67 9.54 28.82
N HIS A 355 -11.83 8.85 29.94
CA HIS A 355 -10.70 8.24 30.62
C HIS A 355 -10.05 7.18 29.72
N PRO A 356 -8.74 7.30 29.39
CA PRO A 356 -8.08 6.32 28.55
C PRO A 356 -8.06 4.95 29.19
N TRP A 357 -8.45 3.91 28.45
CA TRP A 357 -8.32 2.53 28.91
C TRP A 357 -6.89 2.00 28.82
N LEU A 358 -6.04 2.72 28.08
CA LEU A 358 -4.62 2.48 27.94
C LEU A 358 -3.86 3.49 28.80
N ASN A 359 -2.73 3.05 29.36
CA ASN A 359 -1.73 3.91 29.97
C ASN A 359 -0.34 3.56 29.43
N GLU A 360 0.68 4.24 29.92
CA GLU A 360 2.06 4.01 29.49
C GLU A 360 2.48 2.54 29.63
N SER A 361 2.19 1.91 30.77
CA SER A 361 2.56 0.52 31.04
C SER A 361 1.82 -0.45 30.11
N THR A 362 0.51 -0.30 29.94
CA THR A 362 -0.29 -1.23 29.13
C THR A 362 -0.02 -1.11 27.64
N ILE A 363 0.38 0.07 27.14
CA ILE A 363 0.83 0.21 25.75
C ILE A 363 2.10 -0.60 25.51
N CYS A 364 2.99 -0.68 26.50
CA CYS A 364 4.27 -1.39 26.41
C CYS A 364 4.14 -2.89 26.63
N SER A 365 3.19 -3.32 27.46
CA SER A 365 2.93 -4.74 27.75
C SER A 365 1.85 -5.37 26.86
N PHE A 366 1.22 -4.58 25.96
CA PHE A 366 0.24 -5.10 25.00
C PHE A 366 0.85 -6.28 24.21
N PRO A 367 0.17 -7.43 24.13
CA PRO A 367 -1.29 -7.57 24.23
C PRO A 367 -1.84 -7.90 25.62
N LYS A 368 -1.00 -8.03 26.64
CA LYS A 368 -1.46 -8.21 28.02
C LYS A 368 -2.07 -6.90 28.56
N PRO A 369 -3.03 -6.97 29.51
CA PRO A 369 -3.65 -8.18 30.04
C PRO A 369 -4.80 -8.75 29.18
N TRP A 370 -5.08 -8.17 28.01
CA TRP A 370 -6.27 -8.49 27.21
C TRP A 370 -6.17 -9.75 26.37
N TYR A 371 -4.95 -10.12 25.97
CA TYR A 371 -4.66 -11.39 25.31
C TYR A 371 -3.45 -12.06 25.96
N ASP A 372 -3.50 -13.39 26.07
CA ASP A 372 -2.38 -14.21 26.54
C ASP A 372 -1.21 -14.14 25.56
N SER A 373 -1.53 -14.18 24.26
CA SER A 373 -0.62 -13.98 23.15
C SER A 373 -1.39 -13.50 21.92
N ILE A 374 -0.70 -12.83 21.01
CA ILE A 374 -1.16 -12.64 19.64
C ILE A 374 -0.21 -13.43 18.77
N HIS A 375 -0.75 -14.31 17.93
CA HIS A 375 0.05 -15.01 16.93
C HIS A 375 0.63 -13.99 15.96
N ILE A 376 1.91 -13.69 16.18
CA ILE A 376 2.75 -13.01 15.22
C ILE A 376 3.21 -14.08 14.23
N SER A 377 2.99 -13.86 12.94
CA SER A 377 3.55 -14.73 11.91
C SER A 377 5.06 -14.81 12.10
N ASN A 378 5.58 -16.03 12.27
CA ASN A 378 7.02 -16.23 12.28
C ASN A 378 7.61 -15.78 10.93
N TYR A 379 8.84 -15.27 10.98
CA TYR A 379 9.62 -15.03 9.78
C TYR A 379 9.72 -16.35 9.00
N TYR A 380 9.37 -16.33 7.72
CA TYR A 380 9.49 -17.51 6.88
C TYR A 380 10.97 -17.75 6.60
N VAL A 381 11.50 -18.88 7.08
CA VAL A 381 12.88 -19.27 6.80
C VAL A 381 12.89 -20.16 5.57
N ILE A 382 13.60 -19.73 4.53
CA ILE A 382 13.82 -20.53 3.32
C ILE A 382 14.75 -21.69 3.65
N SER A 383 14.26 -22.93 3.51
CA SER A 383 15.12 -24.12 3.62
C SER A 383 16.04 -24.22 2.41
N LYS A 384 17.34 -24.33 2.67
CA LYS A 384 18.40 -24.46 1.65
C LYS A 384 18.87 -25.91 1.45
N SER A 385 18.20 -26.88 2.06
CA SER A 385 18.67 -28.28 2.16
C SER A 385 18.05 -29.24 1.15
N HIS A 386 16.98 -28.85 0.46
CA HIS A 386 16.28 -29.74 -0.47
C HIS A 386 16.98 -29.79 -1.83
N LYS A 387 16.77 -30.90 -2.54
CA LYS A 387 17.26 -31.11 -3.90
C LYS A 387 16.13 -30.85 -4.91
N ALA A 388 16.50 -30.32 -6.08
CA ALA A 388 15.55 -30.13 -7.17
C ALA A 388 15.05 -31.49 -7.69
N SER A 389 13.79 -31.53 -8.12
CA SER A 389 13.14 -32.75 -8.64
C SER A 389 13.64 -33.16 -10.04
N ARG A 390 14.41 -32.28 -10.70
CA ARG A 390 14.95 -32.40 -12.07
C ARG A 390 16.28 -31.64 -12.16
N PRO A 391 17.09 -31.86 -13.21
CA PRO A 391 18.22 -30.99 -13.53
C PRO A 391 17.82 -29.51 -13.55
N LEU A 392 18.62 -28.65 -12.90
CA LEU A 392 18.29 -27.21 -12.78
C LEU A 392 18.18 -26.52 -14.14
N THR A 393 18.93 -26.97 -15.14
CA THR A 393 18.91 -26.43 -16.49
C THR A 393 17.54 -26.58 -17.19
N GLU A 394 16.69 -27.51 -16.77
CA GLU A 394 15.34 -27.67 -17.34
C GLU A 394 14.41 -26.49 -17.02
N TYR A 395 14.66 -25.79 -15.91
CA TYR A 395 13.87 -24.64 -15.45
C TYR A 395 14.32 -23.31 -16.08
N VAL A 396 15.50 -23.26 -16.71
CA VAL A 396 16.07 -22.04 -17.30
C VAL A 396 15.23 -21.57 -18.50
N GLY A 397 14.88 -20.29 -18.53
CA GLY A 397 14.13 -19.71 -19.64
C GLY A 397 13.51 -18.36 -19.33
N SER A 398 12.98 -17.72 -20.36
CA SER A 398 12.12 -16.53 -20.23
C SER A 398 10.66 -16.93 -20.24
N TYR A 399 9.90 -16.40 -19.30
CA TYR A 399 8.48 -16.69 -19.11
C TYR A 399 7.68 -15.39 -19.16
N THR A 400 6.58 -15.38 -19.91
CA THR A 400 5.78 -14.17 -20.18
C THR A 400 4.34 -14.31 -19.69
N ASN A 401 3.78 -13.20 -19.22
CA ASN A 401 2.40 -13.05 -18.82
C ASN A 401 1.90 -11.67 -19.27
N ASP A 402 0.70 -11.59 -19.83
CA ASP A 402 0.19 -10.32 -20.40
C ASP A 402 0.06 -9.18 -19.38
N ALA A 403 -0.31 -9.49 -18.13
CA ALA A 403 -0.45 -8.49 -17.07
C ALA A 403 0.85 -8.24 -16.33
N TYR A 404 1.64 -9.29 -16.08
CA TYR A 404 2.84 -9.19 -15.26
C TYR A 404 4.11 -8.92 -16.06
N GLY A 405 4.11 -9.10 -17.39
CA GLY A 405 5.28 -8.89 -18.23
C GLY A 405 6.15 -10.15 -18.28
N THR A 406 7.47 -9.96 -18.23
CA THR A 406 8.44 -11.05 -18.40
C THR A 406 9.18 -11.29 -17.10
N LEU A 407 9.37 -12.56 -16.74
CA LEU A 407 10.37 -12.98 -15.77
C LEU A 407 11.36 -13.94 -16.44
N ASP A 408 12.60 -13.90 -15.98
CA ASP A 408 13.68 -14.74 -16.50
C ASP A 408 14.23 -15.63 -15.40
N VAL A 409 14.48 -16.89 -15.72
CA VAL A 409 15.16 -17.85 -14.84
C VAL A 409 16.48 -18.25 -15.50
N THR A 410 17.58 -17.98 -14.82
CA THR A 410 18.95 -18.32 -15.26
C THR A 410 19.58 -19.32 -14.30
N TYR A 411 20.65 -19.97 -14.76
CA TYR A 411 21.47 -20.85 -13.93
C TYR A 411 22.82 -20.18 -13.68
N ASN A 412 23.15 -19.99 -12.41
CA ASN A 412 24.45 -19.47 -11.98
C ASN A 412 25.38 -20.65 -11.70
N THR A 413 26.41 -20.82 -12.54
CA THR A 413 27.37 -21.93 -12.44
C THR A 413 28.24 -21.84 -11.19
N SER A 414 28.60 -20.62 -10.78
CA SER A 414 29.45 -20.35 -9.62
C SER A 414 28.78 -20.73 -8.30
N SER A 415 27.48 -20.45 -8.14
CA SER A 415 26.71 -20.84 -6.95
C SER A 415 25.98 -22.18 -7.08
N SER A 416 25.91 -22.75 -8.28
CA SER A 416 25.10 -23.93 -8.61
C SER A 416 23.61 -23.77 -8.20
N GLN A 417 23.08 -22.55 -8.35
CA GLN A 417 21.69 -22.21 -8.05
C GLN A 417 20.98 -21.64 -9.27
N LEU A 418 19.64 -21.66 -9.23
CA LEU A 418 18.83 -20.89 -10.16
C LEU A 418 18.65 -19.47 -9.63
N GLU A 419 18.63 -18.50 -10.54
CA GLU A 419 18.29 -17.12 -10.25
C GLU A 419 17.03 -16.73 -11.02
N LEU A 420 16.08 -16.11 -10.34
CA LEU A 420 14.89 -15.52 -10.95
C LEU A 420 15.04 -14.01 -10.96
N LYS A 421 14.84 -13.40 -12.13
CA LYS A 421 14.79 -11.95 -12.30
C LYS A 421 13.40 -11.51 -12.78
N TYR A 422 12.82 -10.55 -12.09
CA TYR A 422 11.54 -9.94 -12.45
C TYR A 422 11.53 -8.46 -12.08
N GLY A 423 11.51 -7.60 -13.10
CA GLY A 423 11.56 -6.15 -12.91
C GLY A 423 12.77 -5.71 -12.07
N ILE A 424 12.50 -5.11 -10.91
CA ILE A 424 13.53 -4.66 -9.95
C ILE A 424 14.05 -5.75 -9.02
N GLY A 425 13.41 -6.92 -9.05
CA GLY A 425 13.71 -8.02 -8.15
C GLY A 425 14.63 -9.06 -8.76
N GLN A 426 15.46 -9.61 -7.88
CA GLN A 426 16.31 -10.76 -8.15
C GLN A 426 16.21 -11.70 -6.95
N TRP A 427 16.07 -13.01 -7.20
CA TRP A 427 15.96 -14.03 -6.18
C TRP A 427 16.84 -15.22 -6.49
N THR A 428 17.54 -15.73 -5.49
CA THR A 428 18.17 -17.05 -5.54
C THR A 428 17.12 -18.10 -5.20
N LEU A 429 16.92 -19.09 -6.08
CA LEU A 429 15.89 -20.09 -5.91
C LEU A 429 16.42 -21.33 -5.20
N TYR A 430 15.72 -21.76 -4.14
CA TYR A 430 16.01 -22.98 -3.39
C TYR A 430 14.88 -24.00 -3.57
N PRO A 431 15.19 -25.27 -3.89
CA PRO A 431 14.17 -26.30 -4.04
C PRO A 431 13.31 -26.49 -2.79
N ARG A 432 12.06 -26.91 -3.00
CA ARG A 432 11.15 -27.36 -1.95
C ARG A 432 10.98 -28.88 -2.01
N LEU A 433 10.43 -29.47 -0.94
CA LEU A 433 10.07 -30.89 -0.90
C LEU A 433 9.04 -31.27 -1.97
N THR A 434 8.16 -30.32 -2.31
CA THR A 434 7.13 -30.48 -3.33
C THR A 434 7.74 -30.43 -4.73
N HIS A 435 7.31 -31.37 -5.57
CA HIS A 435 7.82 -31.56 -6.93
C HIS A 435 7.74 -30.28 -7.78
N ASP A 436 8.82 -29.94 -8.48
CA ASP A 436 8.97 -28.75 -9.35
C ASP A 436 8.64 -27.41 -8.64
N GLN A 437 8.85 -27.33 -7.32
CA GLN A 437 8.64 -26.11 -6.53
C GLN A 437 9.91 -25.55 -5.90
N PHE A 438 9.95 -24.22 -5.78
CA PHE A 438 11.06 -23.47 -5.22
C PHE A 438 10.55 -22.37 -4.28
N SER A 439 11.40 -21.96 -3.34
CA SER A 439 11.32 -20.66 -2.67
C SER A 439 12.39 -19.74 -3.27
N GLY A 440 12.22 -18.42 -3.22
CA GLY A 440 13.19 -17.43 -3.71
C GLY A 440 13.62 -16.51 -2.58
N GLU A 441 14.93 -16.44 -2.31
CA GLU A 441 15.54 -15.52 -1.36
C GLU A 441 15.92 -14.23 -2.07
N ALA A 442 15.34 -13.10 -1.64
CA ALA A 442 15.49 -11.82 -2.30
C ALA A 442 16.90 -11.25 -2.18
N GLN A 443 17.38 -10.65 -3.27
CA GLN A 443 18.70 -10.04 -3.39
C GLN A 443 18.58 -8.54 -3.72
N GLY A 444 19.69 -7.81 -3.54
CA GLY A 444 19.82 -6.41 -3.96
C GLY A 444 18.77 -5.49 -3.33
N LEU A 445 18.03 -4.76 -4.16
CA LEU A 445 17.02 -3.78 -3.72
C LEU A 445 15.86 -4.38 -2.92
N LEU A 446 15.58 -5.67 -3.11
CA LEU A 446 14.50 -6.38 -2.41
C LEU A 446 15.00 -7.20 -1.22
N GLN A 447 16.30 -7.14 -0.91
CA GLN A 447 16.85 -7.85 0.24
C GLN A 447 16.10 -7.44 1.50
N THR A 448 15.65 -8.42 2.30
CA THR A 448 14.82 -8.25 3.51
C THR A 448 13.38 -7.73 3.29
N VAL A 449 13.01 -7.43 2.05
CA VAL A 449 11.72 -6.79 1.72
C VAL A 449 10.72 -7.82 1.18
N TYR A 450 11.11 -8.69 0.24
CA TYR A 450 10.13 -9.50 -0.49
C TYR A 450 10.66 -10.85 -0.96
N ASP A 451 10.66 -11.84 -0.07
CA ASP A 451 10.94 -13.23 -0.45
C ASP A 451 9.78 -13.88 -1.20
N LEU A 452 10.11 -14.86 -2.05
CA LEU A 452 9.13 -15.68 -2.75
C LEU A 452 8.94 -16.98 -1.99
N HIS A 453 7.79 -17.14 -1.33
CA HIS A 453 7.50 -18.38 -0.59
C HIS A 453 7.30 -19.57 -1.52
N THR A 454 6.49 -19.42 -2.58
CA THR A 454 6.18 -20.54 -3.49
C THR A 454 6.24 -20.09 -4.94
N ILE A 455 7.10 -20.77 -5.69
CA ILE A 455 7.22 -20.72 -7.14
C ILE A 455 7.03 -22.15 -7.63
N LYS A 456 6.12 -22.38 -8.57
CA LYS A 456 5.80 -23.71 -9.09
C LYS A 456 6.01 -23.74 -10.59
N PHE A 457 6.94 -24.57 -11.04
CA PHE A 457 7.11 -24.82 -12.47
C PHE A 457 6.09 -25.87 -12.93
N LEU A 458 5.43 -25.57 -14.04
CA LEU A 458 4.38 -26.39 -14.62
C LEU A 458 4.94 -27.10 -15.84
N SER A 459 4.64 -28.39 -15.94
CA SER A 459 5.01 -29.22 -17.09
C SER A 459 3.79 -29.64 -17.88
N SER A 460 3.96 -29.76 -19.20
CA SER A 460 2.98 -30.40 -20.08
C SER A 460 3.51 -31.74 -20.56
N LYS A 461 2.61 -32.72 -20.69
CA LYS A 461 2.89 -34.00 -21.36
C LYS A 461 2.52 -33.84 -22.84
N THR A 462 3.43 -33.26 -23.62
CA THR A 462 3.27 -33.21 -25.08
C THR A 462 3.89 -34.42 -25.78
N SER A 463 4.64 -35.26 -25.05
CA SER A 463 5.26 -36.52 -25.53
C SER A 463 5.58 -37.47 -24.36
N ARG A 464 6.36 -38.55 -24.60
CA ARG A 464 6.91 -39.43 -23.55
C ARG A 464 7.80 -38.70 -22.52
N VAL A 465 8.18 -37.44 -22.78
CA VAL A 465 8.97 -36.59 -21.87
C VAL A 465 8.14 -35.37 -21.43
N SER A 466 8.04 -35.12 -20.13
CA SER A 466 7.38 -33.92 -19.60
C SER A 466 8.35 -32.74 -19.64
N ALA A 467 7.98 -31.62 -20.26
CA ALA A 467 8.81 -30.41 -20.32
C ALA A 467 8.17 -29.25 -19.55
N ILE A 468 9.00 -28.46 -18.85
CA ILE A 468 8.57 -27.21 -18.21
C ILE A 468 8.16 -26.21 -19.29
N ASN A 469 6.90 -25.77 -19.25
CA ASN A 469 6.33 -24.83 -20.20
C ASN A 469 5.73 -23.58 -19.55
N ALA A 470 5.61 -23.53 -18.23
CA ALA A 470 5.14 -22.36 -17.51
C ALA A 470 5.66 -22.32 -16.06
N VAL A 471 5.49 -21.18 -15.41
CA VAL A 471 5.80 -20.97 -14.00
C VAL A 471 4.71 -20.15 -13.34
N GLU A 472 4.21 -20.64 -12.21
CA GLU A 472 3.22 -20.00 -11.35
C GLU A 472 3.93 -19.38 -10.15
N VAL A 473 3.68 -18.09 -9.88
CA VAL A 473 4.33 -17.35 -8.79
C VAL A 473 3.29 -16.91 -7.76
N THR A 474 2.98 -17.78 -6.80
CA THR A 474 1.93 -17.56 -5.79
C THR A 474 2.19 -16.32 -4.92
N SER A 475 3.46 -15.99 -4.66
CA SER A 475 3.83 -14.83 -3.84
C SER A 475 3.37 -13.50 -4.47
N PHE A 476 3.22 -13.43 -5.80
CA PHE A 476 2.79 -12.21 -6.50
C PHE A 476 1.29 -11.91 -6.35
N GLU A 477 0.46 -12.95 -6.18
CA GLU A 477 -0.98 -12.86 -5.88
C GLU A 477 -1.48 -14.25 -5.43
N THR A 478 -1.96 -14.37 -4.20
CA THR A 478 -2.32 -15.67 -3.63
C THR A 478 -3.67 -16.19 -4.11
N SER A 479 -4.63 -15.30 -4.39
CA SER A 479 -6.01 -15.69 -4.71
C SER A 479 -6.17 -16.13 -6.17
N SER A 480 -5.32 -15.63 -7.04
CA SER A 480 -5.24 -15.99 -8.46
C SER A 480 -3.79 -15.84 -8.93
N PRO A 481 -2.91 -16.80 -8.57
CA PRO A 481 -1.49 -16.73 -8.92
C PRO A 481 -1.25 -16.48 -10.41
N PRO A 482 -0.36 -15.54 -10.78
CA PRO A 482 0.01 -15.35 -12.17
C PRO A 482 0.79 -16.56 -12.68
N VAL A 483 0.41 -17.01 -13.86
CA VAL A 483 1.11 -18.04 -14.62
C VAL A 483 1.81 -17.39 -15.80
N PHE A 484 3.12 -17.58 -15.90
CA PHE A 484 3.96 -17.09 -16.97
C PHE A 484 4.30 -18.25 -17.90
N THR A 485 4.03 -18.11 -19.19
CA THR A 485 4.27 -19.15 -20.21
C THR A 485 5.68 -19.01 -20.77
N ARG A 486 6.39 -20.12 -20.93
CA ARG A 486 7.74 -20.14 -21.49
C ARG A 486 7.71 -19.62 -22.93
N SER A 487 8.58 -18.66 -23.21
CA SER A 487 8.70 -18.06 -24.54
C SER A 487 9.33 -19.05 -25.52
N SER A 488 8.74 -19.19 -26.71
CA SER A 488 9.27 -20.04 -27.79
C SER A 488 10.61 -19.59 -28.36
N ASN A 489 10.98 -18.32 -28.13
CA ASN A 489 12.15 -17.66 -28.72
C ASN A 489 13.39 -17.67 -27.81
N PHE A 490 13.41 -18.50 -26.77
CA PHE A 490 14.61 -18.63 -25.96
C PHE A 490 15.65 -19.42 -26.77
N GLY A 491 16.69 -18.73 -27.24
CA GLY A 491 17.91 -19.38 -27.74
C GLY A 491 18.54 -20.27 -26.66
N PRO A 492 19.63 -21.00 -26.97
CA PRO A 492 20.26 -21.91 -26.02
C PRO A 492 20.54 -21.22 -24.67
N PRO A 493 20.47 -21.95 -23.55
CA PRO A 493 20.49 -21.36 -22.20
C PRO A 493 21.67 -20.42 -22.03
N ASN A 494 21.39 -19.14 -21.76
CA ASN A 494 22.40 -18.16 -21.38
C ASN A 494 22.98 -18.59 -20.02
N VAL A 495 24.13 -19.25 -20.06
CA VAL A 495 24.95 -19.53 -18.90
C VAL A 495 25.66 -18.23 -18.53
N VAL A 496 25.33 -17.67 -17.38
CA VAL A 496 26.00 -16.48 -16.85
C VAL A 496 27.16 -16.97 -15.98
N GLY A 497 28.38 -16.56 -16.34
CA GLY A 497 29.62 -16.92 -15.64
C GLY A 497 29.83 -16.17 -14.34
#